data_AF-A0A5C7JS73-F1
#
_entry.id   AF-A0A5C7JS73-F1
#
_cell.length_a   1.000
_cell.length_b   1.000
_cell.length_c   1.000
_cell.angle_alpha   90.00
_cell.angle_beta   90.00
_cell.angle_gamma   90.00
#
_symmetry.space_group_name_H-M   'P 1'
#
loop_
_entity.id
_entity.type
_entity.pdbx_description
1 polymer ?
#
loop_
_entity_poly.entity_id
_entity_poly.type
_entity_poly.pdbx_seq_one_letter_code
_entity_poly.pdbx_strand_id
1 'polypeptide(L)'
;MPQLLVEKFIEIVETQKYYTGFGNLQEDLNNNDEYLAHKNFFMWCCLNPRAEVAHELYRFLTENSFRITKQGFFVALRNVVTLHGSPELVHFVSNTYNKVKAVWKKNPNEYTVFLENGEYKLVHNDKLFKEETRTSTICQECDGEGQFYDANIDEWYSDCDHCNGTGEVEEYEYTTTVPVNHGEKIGNLVELYLDLPNREENRFTDDWTKTFDIRVGQITSMPMEECNWSTQDCAAAGLHFTADQIHYVGCGDQSVLILINPMKVVGIGTHKGRCYEYLPIMTVPREEATKILHDGMFDTLQLDEEYAIRELESLAEKAKEGFATEAKKYEFNIPQISHREINNIVLSLNEMKSKITKRVSTIK
;
A
#
# COMPACT_ATOMS: atom_id res chain seq x y z
N MET A 1 -22.63 -4.28 12.86
CA MET A 1 -21.90 -4.41 11.58
C MET A 1 -22.81 -3.85 10.48
N PRO A 2 -22.29 -3.05 9.53
CA PRO A 2 -23.07 -2.55 8.40
C PRO A 2 -23.76 -3.68 7.62
N GLN A 3 -25.00 -3.46 7.16
CA GLN A 3 -25.79 -4.49 6.47
C GLN A 3 -25.08 -5.05 5.24
N LEU A 4 -24.62 -4.17 4.33
CA LEU A 4 -23.91 -4.55 3.11
C LEU A 4 -22.69 -5.45 3.39
N LEU A 5 -21.99 -5.21 4.51
CA LEU A 5 -20.83 -5.99 4.89
C LEU A 5 -21.23 -7.37 5.44
N VAL A 6 -22.35 -7.45 6.17
CA VAL A 6 -22.92 -8.73 6.62
C VAL A 6 -23.34 -9.57 5.41
N GLU A 7 -24.01 -8.97 4.44
CA GLU A 7 -24.40 -9.64 3.19
C GLU A 7 -23.18 -10.20 2.47
N LYS A 8 -22.11 -9.40 2.34
CA LYS A 8 -20.86 -9.87 1.74
C LYS A 8 -20.23 -11.04 2.51
N PHE A 9 -20.20 -11.00 3.84
CA PHE A 9 -19.69 -12.13 4.62
C PHE A 9 -20.52 -13.39 4.41
N ILE A 10 -21.84 -13.28 4.30
CA ILE A 10 -22.71 -14.42 4.00
C ILE A 10 -22.33 -15.02 2.65
N GLU A 11 -22.19 -14.20 1.60
CA GLU A 11 -21.76 -14.67 0.26
C GLU A 11 -20.43 -15.42 0.29
N ILE A 12 -19.42 -14.85 0.96
CA ILE A 12 -18.09 -15.45 1.07
C ILE A 12 -18.16 -16.78 1.83
N VAL A 13 -18.87 -16.80 2.96
CA VAL A 13 -18.99 -18.00 3.81
C VAL A 13 -19.77 -19.10 3.11
N GLU A 14 -20.85 -18.78 2.41
CA GLU A 14 -21.63 -19.76 1.63
C GLU A 14 -20.79 -20.36 0.50
N THR A 15 -20.06 -19.52 -0.23
CA THR A 15 -19.16 -19.93 -1.30
C THR A 15 -18.05 -20.84 -0.75
N GLN A 16 -17.38 -20.43 0.33
CA GLN A 16 -16.33 -21.22 0.93
C GLN A 16 -16.87 -22.55 1.48
N LYS A 17 -18.04 -22.55 2.12
CA LYS A 17 -18.69 -23.76 2.62
C LYS A 17 -18.97 -24.78 1.52
N TYR A 18 -19.35 -24.33 0.34
CA TYR A 18 -19.52 -25.21 -0.82
C TYR A 18 -18.21 -25.92 -1.18
N TYR A 19 -17.09 -25.19 -1.23
CA TYR A 19 -15.77 -25.76 -1.55
C TYR A 19 -15.19 -26.62 -0.43
N THR A 20 -15.40 -26.24 0.83
CA THR A 20 -14.95 -26.99 2.01
C THR A 20 -15.61 -28.38 2.10
N GLY A 21 -16.91 -28.49 1.77
CA GLY A 21 -17.65 -29.74 1.88
C GLY A 21 -17.67 -30.28 3.32
N PHE A 22 -17.03 -31.42 3.55
CA PHE A 22 -16.90 -32.06 4.87
C PHE A 22 -15.63 -31.63 5.65
N GLY A 23 -14.85 -30.70 5.11
CA GLY A 23 -13.65 -30.16 5.73
C GLY A 23 -13.92 -29.17 6.88
N ASN A 24 -12.87 -28.50 7.33
CA ASN A 24 -12.94 -27.50 8.40
C ASN A 24 -13.15 -26.09 7.83
N LEU A 25 -14.41 -25.65 7.77
CA LEU A 25 -14.78 -24.34 7.21
C LEU A 25 -14.04 -23.18 7.88
N GLN A 26 -13.81 -23.26 9.19
CA GLN A 26 -13.15 -22.18 9.91
C GLN A 26 -11.67 -22.06 9.51
N GLU A 27 -11.00 -23.18 9.31
CA GLU A 27 -9.62 -23.23 8.84
C GLU A 27 -9.51 -22.72 7.40
N ASP A 28 -10.43 -23.12 6.53
CA ASP A 28 -10.46 -22.64 5.15
C ASP A 28 -10.73 -21.13 5.07
N LEU A 29 -11.69 -20.62 5.86
CA LEU A 29 -11.95 -19.18 5.95
C LEU A 29 -10.73 -18.40 6.47
N ASN A 30 -9.97 -18.97 7.41
CA ASN A 30 -8.75 -18.34 7.91
C ASN A 30 -7.63 -18.29 6.86
N ASN A 31 -7.74 -19.04 5.77
CA ASN A 31 -6.82 -19.03 4.63
C ASN A 31 -7.43 -18.37 3.37
N ASN A 32 -8.68 -17.92 3.44
CA ASN A 32 -9.37 -17.29 2.31
C ASN A 32 -9.04 -15.77 2.30
N ASP A 33 -8.34 -15.33 1.27
CA ASP A 33 -7.88 -13.94 1.16
C ASP A 33 -9.04 -12.92 1.11
N GLU A 34 -10.16 -13.25 0.46
CA GLU A 34 -11.33 -12.37 0.39
C GLU A 34 -12.00 -12.22 1.77
N TYR A 35 -12.14 -13.32 2.51
CA TYR A 35 -12.65 -13.30 3.87
C TYR A 35 -11.75 -12.47 4.80
N LEU A 36 -10.44 -12.69 4.74
CA LEU A 36 -9.46 -11.96 5.54
C LEU A 36 -9.47 -10.46 5.21
N ALA A 37 -9.51 -10.09 3.92
CA ALA A 37 -9.59 -8.70 3.48
C ALA A 37 -10.79 -7.97 4.10
N HIS A 38 -12.00 -8.54 3.98
CA HIS A 38 -13.22 -7.94 4.52
C HIS A 38 -13.25 -7.93 6.06
N LYS A 39 -12.73 -8.98 6.70
CA LYS A 39 -12.57 -9.04 8.15
C LYS A 39 -11.65 -7.94 8.65
N ASN A 40 -10.47 -7.80 8.07
CA ASN A 40 -9.50 -6.79 8.47
C ASN A 40 -10.02 -5.38 8.20
N PHE A 41 -10.68 -5.16 7.05
CA PHE A 41 -11.34 -3.90 6.74
C PHE A 41 -12.36 -3.51 7.82
N PHE A 42 -13.19 -4.47 8.24
CA PHE A 42 -14.15 -4.24 9.32
C PHE A 42 -13.46 -3.88 10.64
N MET A 43 -12.37 -4.56 10.98
CA MET A 43 -11.61 -4.29 12.20
C MET A 43 -11.03 -2.86 12.18
N TRP A 44 -10.46 -2.41 11.05
CA TRP A 44 -9.99 -1.03 10.90
C TRP A 44 -11.12 -0.02 11.01
N CYS A 45 -12.28 -0.31 10.43
CA CYS A 45 -13.47 0.55 10.58
C CYS A 45 -13.94 0.63 12.05
N CYS A 46 -13.82 -0.44 12.84
CA CYS A 46 -14.14 -0.40 14.27
C CYS A 46 -13.20 0.49 15.08
N LEU A 47 -12.00 0.78 14.57
CA LEU A 47 -11.04 1.70 15.18
C LEU A 47 -11.18 3.14 14.65
N ASN A 48 -12.03 3.34 13.64
CA ASN A 48 -12.41 4.69 13.23
C ASN A 48 -13.30 5.30 14.32
N PRO A 49 -13.04 6.54 14.77
CA PRO A 49 -13.83 7.16 15.83
C PRO A 49 -15.30 7.44 15.43
N ARG A 50 -15.65 7.30 14.15
CA ARG A 50 -17.00 7.49 13.61
C ARG A 50 -17.60 6.18 13.12
N ALA A 51 -18.63 5.72 13.83
CA ALA A 51 -19.29 4.45 13.53
C ALA A 51 -19.96 4.42 12.14
N GLU A 52 -20.40 5.57 11.62
CA GLU A 52 -21.02 5.71 10.30
C GLU A 52 -20.05 5.45 9.15
N VAL A 53 -18.74 5.65 9.35
CA VAL A 53 -17.73 5.46 8.31
C VAL A 53 -17.74 4.03 7.80
N ALA A 54 -17.95 3.04 8.66
CA ALA A 54 -17.95 1.63 8.27
C ALA A 54 -19.01 1.33 7.18
N HIS A 55 -20.22 1.89 7.31
CA HIS A 55 -21.30 1.66 6.35
C HIS A 55 -21.09 2.47 5.08
N GLU A 56 -20.84 3.78 5.23
CA GLU A 56 -20.71 4.68 4.08
C GLU A 56 -19.47 4.38 3.24
N LEU A 57 -18.34 4.06 3.88
CA LEU A 57 -17.13 3.67 3.17
C LEU A 57 -17.36 2.36 2.43
N TYR A 58 -17.90 1.32 3.07
CA TYR A 58 -18.12 0.06 2.38
C TYR A 58 -19.08 0.22 1.18
N ARG A 59 -20.18 0.97 1.37
CA ARG A 59 -21.10 1.33 0.28
C ARG A 59 -20.36 2.03 -0.87
N PHE A 60 -19.59 3.06 -0.56
CA PHE A 60 -18.79 3.81 -1.53
C PHE A 60 -17.79 2.92 -2.28
N LEU A 61 -17.10 2.03 -1.57
CA LEU A 61 -16.16 1.09 -2.16
C LEU A 61 -16.86 0.11 -3.10
N THR A 62 -18.01 -0.45 -2.69
CA THR A 62 -18.78 -1.39 -3.52
C THR A 62 -19.35 -0.73 -4.78
N GLU A 63 -20.01 0.43 -4.63
CA GLU A 63 -20.64 1.14 -5.75
C GLU A 63 -19.63 1.56 -6.83
N ASN A 64 -18.40 1.88 -6.42
CA ASN A 64 -17.35 2.31 -7.33
C ASN A 64 -16.31 1.21 -7.60
N SER A 65 -16.64 -0.06 -7.31
CA SER A 65 -15.80 -1.23 -7.62
C SER A 65 -14.35 -1.12 -7.12
N PHE A 66 -14.16 -0.56 -5.93
CA PHE A 66 -12.87 -0.54 -5.25
C PHE A 66 -12.46 -1.92 -4.76
N ARG A 67 -11.14 -2.08 -4.64
CA ARG A 67 -10.54 -3.29 -4.07
C ARG A 67 -10.05 -3.02 -2.65
N ILE A 68 -10.37 -3.97 -1.78
CA ILE A 68 -9.87 -4.04 -0.41
C ILE A 68 -8.66 -4.97 -0.43
N THR A 69 -7.56 -4.55 0.20
CA THR A 69 -6.33 -5.35 0.31
C THR A 69 -6.49 -6.45 1.36
N LYS A 70 -5.58 -7.43 1.40
CA LYS A 70 -5.67 -8.54 2.37
C LYS A 70 -5.60 -8.04 3.83
N GLN A 71 -4.92 -6.93 4.06
CA GLN A 71 -4.74 -6.30 5.37
C GLN A 71 -5.89 -5.33 5.69
N GLY A 72 -6.89 -5.22 4.81
CA GLY A 72 -8.11 -4.46 5.04
C GLY A 72 -8.01 -2.97 4.68
N PHE A 73 -6.98 -2.58 3.94
CA PHE A 73 -6.88 -1.24 3.37
C PHE A 73 -7.64 -1.17 2.05
N PHE A 74 -7.77 0.02 1.48
CA PHE A 74 -8.36 0.17 0.16
C PHE A 74 -7.49 1.07 -0.71
N VAL A 75 -7.54 0.79 -2.01
CA VAL A 75 -6.77 1.49 -3.03
C VAL A 75 -7.64 2.52 -3.71
N ALA A 76 -7.23 3.79 -3.70
CA ALA A 76 -7.95 4.87 -4.34
C ALA A 76 -7.06 5.65 -5.31
N LEU A 77 -7.67 6.55 -6.08
CA LEU A 77 -6.96 7.47 -6.93
C LEU A 77 -6.96 8.88 -6.34
N ARG A 78 -5.88 9.62 -6.61
CA ARG A 78 -5.77 11.04 -6.34
C ARG A 78 -5.01 11.72 -7.46
N ASN A 79 -5.46 12.90 -7.88
CA ASN A 79 -4.66 13.76 -8.74
C ASN A 79 -3.78 14.69 -7.90
N VAL A 80 -2.56 14.89 -8.37
CA VAL A 80 -1.52 15.71 -7.76
C VAL A 80 -0.86 16.57 -8.83
N VAL A 81 -0.10 17.56 -8.40
CA VAL A 81 0.58 18.54 -9.26
C VAL A 81 2.07 18.30 -9.15
N THR A 82 2.74 18.13 -10.28
CA THR A 82 4.17 17.90 -10.36
C THR A 82 4.94 19.18 -10.01
N LEU A 83 5.88 19.10 -9.07
CA LEU A 83 6.68 20.26 -8.64
C LEU A 83 8.00 20.40 -9.41
N HIS A 84 8.68 19.30 -9.70
CA HIS A 84 10.04 19.31 -10.24
C HIS A 84 10.27 18.19 -11.25
N GLY A 85 10.98 18.54 -12.33
CA GLY A 85 11.53 17.58 -13.30
C GLY A 85 10.49 16.78 -14.07
N SER A 86 10.97 15.81 -14.85
CA SER A 86 10.12 14.78 -15.45
C SER A 86 9.97 13.62 -14.47
N PRO A 87 8.74 13.18 -14.13
CA PRO A 87 8.52 12.05 -13.24
C PRO A 87 8.74 10.68 -13.92
N GLU A 88 9.41 10.60 -15.07
CA GLU A 88 9.58 9.38 -15.87
C GLU A 88 10.21 8.22 -15.09
N LEU A 89 11.31 8.46 -14.36
CA LEU A 89 11.92 7.42 -13.54
C LEU A 89 10.99 6.97 -12.40
N VAL A 90 10.35 7.93 -11.73
CA VAL A 90 9.36 7.66 -10.67
C VAL A 90 8.23 6.81 -11.21
N HIS A 91 7.75 7.15 -12.40
CA HIS A 91 6.73 6.42 -13.11
C HIS A 91 7.18 5.00 -13.41
N PHE A 92 8.33 4.83 -14.07
CA PHE A 92 8.84 3.52 -14.42
C PHE A 92 9.05 2.64 -13.18
N VAL A 93 9.78 3.13 -12.18
CA VAL A 93 10.13 2.38 -10.96
C VAL A 93 8.89 2.00 -10.16
N SER A 94 7.99 2.96 -9.89
CA SER A 94 6.79 2.66 -9.11
C SER A 94 5.82 1.73 -9.83
N ASN A 95 5.64 1.87 -11.15
CA ASN A 95 4.79 0.96 -11.93
C ASN A 95 5.39 -0.45 -12.00
N THR A 96 6.69 -0.56 -12.30
CA THR A 96 7.34 -1.88 -12.41
C THR A 96 7.40 -2.59 -11.07
N TYR A 97 7.72 -1.89 -9.97
CA TYR A 97 7.70 -2.46 -8.62
C TYR A 97 6.33 -3.06 -8.28
N ASN A 98 5.25 -2.28 -8.43
CA ASN A 98 3.91 -2.76 -8.13
C ASN A 98 3.45 -3.86 -9.10
N LYS A 99 3.82 -3.80 -10.39
CA LYS A 99 3.52 -4.85 -11.36
C LYS A 99 4.20 -6.18 -11.03
N VAL A 100 5.48 -6.15 -10.66
CA VAL A 100 6.23 -7.35 -10.27
C VAL A 100 5.59 -8.02 -9.06
N LYS A 101 5.17 -7.24 -8.06
CA LYS A 101 4.50 -7.76 -6.85
C LYS A 101 3.06 -8.21 -7.12
N ALA A 102 2.20 -7.33 -7.61
CA ALA A 102 0.76 -7.55 -7.70
C ALA A 102 0.33 -8.36 -8.93
N VAL A 103 1.01 -8.21 -10.06
CA VAL A 103 0.61 -8.89 -11.31
C VAL A 103 1.42 -10.17 -11.49
N TRP A 104 2.74 -10.10 -11.37
CA TRP A 104 3.61 -11.25 -11.63
C TRP A 104 3.79 -12.15 -10.41
N LYS A 105 3.49 -11.65 -9.21
CA LYS A 105 3.69 -12.37 -7.93
C LYS A 105 5.13 -12.88 -7.80
N LYS A 106 6.09 -12.02 -8.17
CA LYS A 106 7.54 -12.28 -8.12
C LYS A 106 8.23 -11.33 -7.14
N ASN A 107 9.46 -11.68 -6.77
CA ASN A 107 10.27 -10.85 -5.88
C ASN A 107 10.89 -9.69 -6.68
N PRO A 108 10.58 -8.41 -6.38
CA PRO A 108 11.17 -7.28 -7.09
C PRO A 108 12.70 -7.19 -6.91
N ASN A 109 13.27 -7.80 -5.88
CA ASN A 109 14.71 -7.80 -5.65
C ASN A 109 15.49 -8.60 -6.72
N GLU A 110 14.81 -9.44 -7.49
CA GLU A 110 15.39 -10.24 -8.59
C GLU A 110 15.50 -9.43 -9.90
N TYR A 111 15.21 -8.12 -9.86
CA TYR A 111 15.21 -7.28 -11.06
C TYR A 111 16.07 -6.04 -10.89
N THR A 112 16.74 -5.66 -11.98
CA THR A 112 17.60 -4.48 -12.10
C THR A 112 17.06 -3.58 -13.22
N VAL A 113 17.06 -2.27 -12.98
CA VAL A 113 16.65 -1.24 -13.95
C VAL A 113 17.86 -0.72 -14.70
N PHE A 114 17.71 -0.61 -16.03
CA PHE A 114 18.69 -0.03 -16.93
C PHE A 114 18.08 1.10 -17.75
N LEU A 115 18.91 2.01 -18.24
CA LEU A 115 18.56 3.04 -19.21
C LEU A 115 19.31 2.76 -20.52
N GLU A 116 18.55 2.54 -21.60
CA GLU A 116 19.10 2.30 -22.92
C GLU A 116 18.38 3.17 -23.94
N ASN A 117 19.14 3.99 -24.69
CA ASN A 117 18.60 4.91 -25.71
C ASN A 117 17.50 5.86 -25.19
N GLY A 118 17.57 6.27 -23.92
CA GLY A 118 16.57 7.15 -23.30
C GLY A 118 15.33 6.43 -22.77
N GLU A 119 15.25 5.10 -22.87
CA GLU A 119 14.13 4.31 -22.34
C GLU A 119 14.58 3.42 -21.17
N TYR A 120 13.79 3.42 -20.10
CA TYR A 120 14.01 2.53 -18.96
C TYR A 120 13.57 1.10 -19.27
N LYS A 121 14.37 0.13 -18.84
CA LYS A 121 14.13 -1.31 -19.05
C LYS A 121 14.34 -2.08 -17.76
N LEU A 122 13.52 -3.12 -17.58
CA LEU A 122 13.58 -4.02 -16.44
C LEU A 122 14.20 -5.36 -16.86
N VAL A 123 15.29 -5.76 -16.21
CA VAL A 123 16.03 -6.99 -16.52
C VAL A 123 16.07 -7.88 -15.28
N HIS A 124 15.70 -9.15 -15.45
CA HIS A 124 15.85 -10.15 -14.39
C HIS A 124 17.34 -10.46 -14.15
N ASN A 125 17.74 -10.64 -12.90
CA ASN A 125 19.15 -10.76 -12.51
C ASN A 125 19.88 -11.94 -13.21
N ASP A 126 19.17 -13.04 -13.47
CA ASP A 126 19.70 -14.20 -14.24
C ASP A 126 20.10 -13.86 -15.69
N LYS A 127 19.65 -12.72 -16.25
CA LYS A 127 19.99 -12.28 -17.61
C LYS A 127 21.11 -11.25 -17.63
N LEU A 128 21.70 -10.92 -16.48
CA LEU A 128 22.81 -9.96 -16.39
C LEU A 128 24.11 -10.51 -16.95
N PHE A 129 24.28 -11.83 -16.93
CA PHE A 129 25.45 -12.53 -17.43
C PHE A 129 25.02 -13.63 -18.41
N LYS A 130 25.87 -13.93 -19.38
CA LYS A 130 25.71 -15.09 -20.27
C LYS A 130 26.95 -15.96 -20.19
N GLU A 131 26.75 -17.26 -20.39
CA GLU A 131 27.85 -18.18 -20.62
C GLU A 131 28.35 -18.03 -22.06
N GLU A 132 29.66 -17.96 -22.23
CA GLU A 132 30.32 -17.89 -23.52
C GLU A 132 31.47 -18.90 -23.52
N THR A 133 31.44 -19.83 -24.47
CA THR A 133 32.53 -20.76 -24.73
C THR A 133 33.62 -20.02 -25.50
N ARG A 134 34.85 -20.05 -24.98
CA ARG A 134 36.03 -19.50 -25.64
C ARG A 134 37.07 -20.59 -25.79
N THR A 135 37.91 -20.45 -26.81
CA THR A 135 39.11 -21.27 -26.95
C THR A 135 40.32 -20.53 -26.42
N SER A 136 41.26 -21.28 -25.86
CA SER A 136 42.55 -20.77 -25.42
C SER A 136 43.63 -21.79 -25.75
N THR A 137 44.80 -21.27 -26.10
CA THR A 137 46.06 -22.04 -26.18
C THR A 137 46.97 -21.71 -25.00
N ILE A 138 46.58 -20.80 -24.10
CA ILE A 138 47.40 -20.39 -22.95
C ILE A 138 47.49 -21.54 -21.95
N CYS A 139 48.71 -21.90 -21.56
CA CYS A 139 48.94 -22.90 -20.53
C CYS A 139 48.42 -22.39 -19.17
N GLN A 140 47.37 -23.03 -18.64
CA GLN A 140 46.76 -22.64 -17.35
C GLN A 140 47.67 -22.86 -16.15
N GLU A 141 48.62 -23.79 -16.23
CA GLU A 141 49.52 -24.03 -15.10
C GLU A 141 50.48 -22.86 -14.91
N CYS A 142 50.96 -22.24 -15.98
CA CYS A 142 51.92 -21.12 -15.95
C CYS A 142 51.35 -19.77 -16.34
N ASP A 143 50.03 -19.64 -16.47
CA ASP A 143 49.34 -18.42 -16.93
C ASP A 143 49.92 -17.85 -18.25
N GLY A 144 50.53 -18.69 -19.09
CA GLY A 144 51.16 -18.29 -20.35
C GLY A 144 52.59 -17.77 -20.27
N GLU A 145 53.19 -17.71 -19.07
CA GLU A 145 54.57 -17.24 -18.87
C GLU A 145 55.61 -18.27 -19.37
N GLY A 146 55.20 -19.54 -19.52
CA GLY A 146 56.08 -20.65 -19.93
C GLY A 146 57.06 -21.10 -18.85
N GLN A 147 57.32 -20.27 -17.84
CA GLN A 147 58.29 -20.52 -16.76
C GLN A 147 57.73 -20.06 -15.41
N PHE A 148 58.23 -20.65 -14.32
CA PHE A 148 57.91 -20.26 -12.95
C PHE A 148 59.16 -19.83 -12.20
N TYR A 149 58.98 -18.94 -11.22
CA TYR A 149 60.05 -18.63 -10.27
C TYR A 149 60.23 -19.79 -9.29
N ASP A 150 61.36 -20.48 -9.36
CA ASP A 150 61.74 -21.52 -8.39
C ASP A 150 62.82 -21.00 -7.45
N ALA A 151 62.46 -20.76 -6.19
CA ALA A 151 63.35 -20.24 -5.17
C ALA A 151 64.38 -21.27 -4.66
N ASN A 152 64.32 -22.53 -5.09
CA ASN A 152 65.16 -23.62 -4.59
C ASN A 152 66.28 -24.06 -5.55
N ILE A 153 66.39 -23.45 -6.73
CA ILE A 153 67.41 -23.74 -7.74
C ILE A 153 68.19 -22.43 -8.02
N ASP A 154 69.53 -22.50 -8.12
CA ASP A 154 70.42 -21.35 -8.36
C ASP A 154 70.21 -20.68 -9.76
N GLU A 155 69.30 -21.20 -10.57
CA GLU A 155 68.83 -20.65 -11.85
C GLU A 155 67.43 -20.05 -11.68
N TRP A 156 67.29 -18.79 -12.07
CA TRP A 156 66.23 -17.89 -11.60
C TRP A 156 64.81 -18.20 -12.10
N TYR A 157 64.62 -19.20 -12.96
CA TYR A 157 63.32 -19.62 -13.51
C TYR A 157 63.38 -21.09 -13.94
N SER A 158 62.32 -21.87 -13.69
CA SER A 158 62.14 -23.24 -14.18
C SER A 158 61.08 -23.27 -15.29
N ASP A 159 61.34 -23.99 -16.37
CA ASP A 159 60.35 -24.20 -17.43
C ASP A 159 59.12 -24.94 -16.89
N CYS A 160 57.93 -24.57 -17.39
CA CYS A 160 56.69 -25.26 -17.10
C CYS A 160 56.66 -26.59 -17.86
N ASP A 161 56.66 -27.71 -17.12
CA ASP A 161 56.62 -29.06 -17.68
C ASP A 161 55.38 -29.33 -18.54
N HIS A 162 54.26 -28.66 -18.24
CA HIS A 162 52.99 -28.86 -18.94
C HIS A 162 53.00 -28.29 -20.36
N CYS A 163 53.70 -27.17 -20.58
CA CYS A 163 53.84 -26.54 -21.91
C CYS A 163 55.27 -26.64 -22.49
N ASN A 164 56.19 -27.36 -21.83
CA ASN A 164 57.61 -27.40 -22.21
C ASN A 164 58.24 -26.01 -22.41
N GLY A 165 57.98 -25.06 -21.51
CA GLY A 165 58.62 -23.73 -21.58
C GLY A 165 57.98 -22.73 -22.57
N THR A 166 56.99 -23.12 -23.37
CA THR A 166 56.44 -22.27 -24.44
C THR A 166 55.38 -21.28 -23.98
N GLY A 167 54.71 -21.55 -22.85
CA GLY A 167 53.51 -20.84 -22.41
C GLY A 167 52.23 -21.25 -23.16
N GLU A 168 52.33 -22.13 -24.17
CA GLU A 168 51.22 -22.54 -25.03
C GLU A 168 51.00 -24.06 -25.02
N VAL A 169 49.73 -24.48 -25.02
CA VAL A 169 49.25 -25.87 -25.07
C VAL A 169 48.28 -26.07 -26.24
N GLU A 170 47.88 -27.32 -26.50
CA GLU A 170 46.84 -27.63 -27.49
C GLU A 170 45.54 -26.85 -27.18
N GLU A 171 44.87 -26.38 -28.22
CA GLU A 171 43.64 -25.58 -28.09
C GLU A 171 42.59 -26.35 -27.30
N TYR A 172 42.10 -25.73 -26.22
CA TYR A 172 41.03 -26.27 -25.41
C TYR A 172 39.89 -25.25 -25.25
N GLU A 173 38.68 -25.77 -25.08
CA GLU A 173 37.49 -24.98 -24.82
C GLU A 173 37.28 -24.81 -23.31
N TYR A 174 36.89 -23.60 -22.91
CA TYR A 174 36.44 -23.34 -21.55
C TYR A 174 35.23 -22.40 -21.57
N THR A 175 34.35 -22.56 -20.59
CA THR A 175 33.16 -21.72 -20.43
C THR A 175 33.49 -20.59 -19.45
N THR A 176 33.15 -19.36 -19.83
CA THR A 176 33.26 -18.20 -18.94
C THR A 176 31.94 -17.43 -18.89
N THR A 177 31.70 -16.72 -17.79
CA THR A 177 30.54 -15.84 -17.63
C THR A 177 30.93 -14.41 -17.97
N VAL A 178 30.23 -13.83 -18.95
CA VAL A 178 30.47 -12.46 -19.40
C VAL A 178 29.22 -11.60 -19.16
N PRO A 179 29.40 -10.32 -18.75
CA PRO A 179 28.27 -9.42 -18.56
C PRO A 179 27.59 -9.13 -19.90
N VAL A 180 26.26 -9.11 -19.90
CA VAL A 180 25.46 -8.70 -21.05
C VAL A 180 25.25 -7.19 -20.96
N ASN A 181 25.50 -6.48 -22.07
CA ASN A 181 25.23 -5.05 -22.13
C ASN A 181 23.72 -4.81 -22.23
N HIS A 182 23.16 -4.15 -21.21
CA HIS A 182 21.75 -3.74 -21.14
C HIS A 182 21.58 -2.21 -21.11
N GLY A 183 22.66 -1.45 -21.39
CA GLY A 183 22.70 0.00 -21.24
C GLY A 183 23.30 0.46 -19.90
N GLU A 184 22.98 1.69 -19.50
CA GLU A 184 23.42 2.27 -18.23
C GLU A 184 22.65 1.62 -17.08
N LYS A 185 23.37 1.04 -16.11
CA LYS A 185 22.75 0.45 -14.92
C LYS A 185 22.28 1.55 -13.97
N ILE A 186 20.97 1.61 -13.72
CA ILE A 186 20.36 2.58 -12.80
C ILE A 186 20.37 2.03 -11.36
N GLY A 187 19.97 0.77 -11.16
CA GLY A 187 19.95 0.16 -9.82
C GLY A 187 19.00 -1.03 -9.67
N ASN A 188 18.99 -1.65 -8.49
CA ASN A 188 18.02 -2.70 -8.15
C ASN A 188 16.61 -2.10 -8.00
N LEU A 189 15.57 -2.81 -8.44
CA LEU A 189 14.20 -2.29 -8.42
C LEU A 189 13.68 -1.98 -7.00
N VAL A 190 14.00 -2.80 -6.00
CA VAL A 190 13.59 -2.56 -4.60
C VAL A 190 14.31 -1.33 -4.04
N GLU A 191 15.63 -1.27 -4.21
CA GLU A 191 16.44 -0.15 -3.73
C GLU A 191 15.96 1.18 -4.34
N LEU A 192 15.72 1.19 -5.66
CA LEU A 192 15.19 2.36 -6.35
C LEU A 192 13.80 2.76 -5.85
N TYR A 193 12.91 1.79 -5.62
CA TYR A 193 11.56 2.09 -5.09
C TYR A 193 11.61 2.67 -3.67
N LEU A 194 12.43 2.09 -2.80
CA LEU A 194 12.61 2.56 -1.42
C LEU A 194 13.32 3.91 -1.35
N ASP A 195 14.15 4.25 -2.33
CA ASP A 195 14.79 5.55 -2.44
C ASP A 195 13.90 6.62 -3.08
N LEU A 196 12.78 6.26 -3.73
CA LEU A 196 11.87 7.23 -4.37
C LEU A 196 11.54 8.41 -3.45
N PRO A 197 11.21 8.25 -2.16
CA PRO A 197 10.96 9.39 -1.27
C PRO A 197 12.10 10.41 -1.24
N ASN A 198 13.36 10.04 -1.43
CA ASN A 198 14.49 10.96 -1.35
C ASN A 198 14.77 11.73 -2.64
N ARG A 199 14.09 11.38 -3.74
CA ARG A 199 14.37 11.92 -5.08
C ARG A 199 13.68 13.26 -5.32
N GLU A 200 14.34 14.14 -6.05
CA GLU A 200 13.82 15.49 -6.33
C GLU A 200 12.62 15.45 -7.30
N GLU A 201 12.66 14.55 -8.27
CA GLU A 201 11.61 14.30 -9.26
C GLU A 201 10.35 13.61 -8.67
N ASN A 202 10.44 13.04 -7.47
CA ASN A 202 9.31 12.42 -6.77
C ASN A 202 8.63 13.42 -5.82
N ARG A 203 8.34 14.62 -6.32
CA ARG A 203 7.71 15.69 -5.52
C ARG A 203 6.47 16.21 -6.21
N PHE A 204 5.35 15.97 -5.55
CA PHE A 204 4.05 16.44 -5.97
C PHE A 204 3.39 17.23 -4.85
N THR A 205 2.36 18.00 -5.20
CA THR A 205 1.54 18.73 -4.23
C THR A 205 0.05 18.64 -4.58
N ASP A 206 -0.80 19.12 -3.69
CA ASP A 206 -2.23 19.24 -3.94
C ASP A 206 -2.53 20.47 -4.82
N ASP A 207 -3.65 20.48 -5.54
CA ASP A 207 -3.96 21.58 -6.45
C ASP A 207 -4.51 22.84 -5.79
N TRP A 208 -4.97 22.75 -4.54
CA TRP A 208 -5.70 23.83 -3.89
C TRP A 208 -4.79 24.72 -3.04
N THR A 209 -4.13 24.15 -2.04
CA THR A 209 -3.22 24.89 -1.16
C THR A 209 -1.80 24.92 -1.69
N LYS A 210 -1.39 23.92 -2.48
CA LYS A 210 -0.01 23.75 -2.96
C LYS A 210 1.01 23.63 -1.81
N THR A 211 0.57 23.10 -0.67
CA THR A 211 1.39 23.04 0.56
C THR A 211 1.80 21.64 0.94
N PHE A 212 1.13 20.61 0.43
CA PHE A 212 1.46 19.23 0.75
C PHE A 212 2.71 18.77 0.00
N ASP A 213 3.58 18.04 0.70
CA ASP A 213 4.71 17.32 0.10
C ASP A 213 4.29 15.86 -0.11
N ILE A 214 3.86 15.55 -1.33
CA ILE A 214 3.35 14.24 -1.71
C ILE A 214 4.42 13.52 -2.50
N ARG A 215 4.82 12.34 -2.05
CA ARG A 215 5.86 11.52 -2.70
C ARG A 215 5.41 10.06 -2.76
N VAL A 216 5.71 9.36 -3.85
CA VAL A 216 5.54 7.91 -3.93
C VAL A 216 6.46 7.23 -2.91
N GLY A 217 5.92 6.29 -2.14
CA GLY A 217 6.64 5.58 -1.08
C GLY A 217 6.67 6.31 0.27
N GLN A 218 6.11 7.52 0.38
CA GLN A 218 6.08 8.29 1.62
C GLN A 218 4.65 8.61 2.05
N ILE A 219 4.37 8.51 3.35
CA ILE A 219 3.07 8.95 3.89
C ILE A 219 2.84 10.42 3.57
N THR A 220 1.64 10.73 3.11
CA THR A 220 1.10 12.08 3.21
C THR A 220 0.06 12.10 4.32
N SER A 221 0.22 13.00 5.28
CA SER A 221 -0.71 13.18 6.39
C SER A 221 -0.98 14.66 6.68
N MET A 222 -2.06 14.91 7.40
CA MET A 222 -2.38 16.22 7.98
C MET A 222 -2.94 16.05 9.40
N PRO A 223 -2.87 17.07 10.27
CA PRO A 223 -3.47 17.02 11.59
C PRO A 223 -4.97 16.71 11.50
N MET A 224 -5.43 15.81 12.36
CA MET A 224 -6.81 15.32 12.32
C MET A 224 -7.82 16.41 12.74
N GLU A 225 -7.37 17.37 13.56
CA GLU A 225 -8.13 18.54 13.99
C GLU A 225 -8.41 19.52 12.85
N GLU A 226 -7.55 19.53 11.83
CA GLU A 226 -7.69 20.38 10.64
C GLU A 226 -8.61 19.74 9.59
N CYS A 227 -8.94 18.46 9.74
CA CYS A 227 -9.87 17.78 8.84
C CYS A 227 -11.32 18.22 9.08
N ASN A 228 -12.07 18.39 8.00
CA ASN A 228 -13.51 18.62 8.02
C ASN A 228 -14.26 17.30 7.79
N TRP A 229 -15.14 17.00 8.74
CA TRP A 229 -15.86 15.74 8.88
C TRP A 229 -17.24 15.75 8.20
N SER A 230 -17.52 16.80 7.43
CA SER A 230 -18.67 16.87 6.52
C SER A 230 -18.69 15.67 5.57
N THR A 231 -19.87 15.27 5.10
CA THR A 231 -20.07 14.28 4.03
C THR A 231 -20.21 14.95 2.66
N GLN A 232 -20.09 16.27 2.56
CA GLN A 232 -20.14 16.99 1.28
C GLN A 232 -18.98 16.59 0.37
N ASP A 233 -19.19 16.50 -0.94
CA ASP A 233 -18.15 16.10 -1.89
C ASP A 233 -17.02 17.15 -2.05
N CYS A 234 -17.28 18.43 -1.80
CA CYS A 234 -16.33 19.52 -2.08
C CYS A 234 -16.22 20.53 -0.91
N ALA A 235 -15.16 21.35 -0.94
CA ALA A 235 -14.92 22.46 0.01
C ALA A 235 -14.80 22.07 1.49
N ALA A 236 -14.42 20.82 1.77
CA ALA A 236 -14.12 20.33 3.11
C ALA A 236 -12.62 20.03 3.21
N ALA A 237 -11.97 20.50 4.28
CA ALA A 237 -10.57 20.19 4.56
C ALA A 237 -10.36 18.68 4.78
N GLY A 238 -9.27 18.14 4.25
CA GLY A 238 -8.97 16.71 4.28
C GLY A 238 -8.16 16.28 3.05
N LEU A 239 -7.46 15.15 3.17
CA LEU A 239 -6.78 14.54 2.04
C LEU A 239 -7.80 13.80 1.18
N HIS A 240 -8.13 14.41 0.04
CA HIS A 240 -9.08 13.85 -0.93
C HIS A 240 -8.58 12.60 -1.64
N PHE A 241 -9.52 11.68 -1.90
CA PHE A 241 -9.39 10.51 -2.74
C PHE A 241 -10.67 10.27 -3.56
N THR A 242 -10.57 9.57 -4.68
CA THR A 242 -11.70 9.24 -5.56
C THR A 242 -11.49 7.86 -6.23
N ALA A 243 -12.52 7.42 -6.95
CA ALA A 243 -12.64 6.08 -7.52
C ALA A 243 -12.36 6.07 -9.02
N ASP A 244 -13.38 6.43 -9.80
CA ASP A 244 -13.50 6.27 -11.24
C ASP A 244 -13.66 7.62 -11.95
N GLN A 245 -14.14 8.64 -11.24
CA GLN A 245 -14.38 9.98 -11.73
C GLN A 245 -13.15 10.90 -11.70
N ILE A 246 -11.96 10.39 -12.01
CA ILE A 246 -10.72 11.17 -11.97
C ILE A 246 -10.74 12.40 -12.90
N HIS A 247 -11.53 12.32 -13.98
CA HIS A 247 -11.80 13.42 -14.91
C HIS A 247 -12.81 14.46 -14.37
N TYR A 248 -13.69 14.07 -13.45
CA TYR A 248 -14.67 14.96 -12.79
C TYR A 248 -14.07 15.70 -11.57
N VAL A 249 -12.96 15.19 -11.00
CA VAL A 249 -12.28 15.78 -9.83
C VAL A 249 -11.08 16.67 -10.22
N GLY A 250 -10.72 16.73 -11.50
CA GLY A 250 -10.33 17.95 -12.23
C GLY A 250 -9.07 18.75 -11.84
N CYS A 251 -8.28 18.32 -10.87
CA CYS A 251 -7.24 19.17 -10.28
C CYS A 251 -5.90 18.43 -10.19
N GLY A 252 -4.86 18.91 -10.89
CA GLY A 252 -3.53 18.28 -10.97
C GLY A 252 -3.19 17.71 -12.35
N ASP A 253 -1.91 17.44 -12.58
CA ASP A 253 -1.32 16.98 -13.85
C ASP A 253 -0.95 15.48 -13.83
N GLN A 254 -0.85 14.87 -12.66
CA GLN A 254 -0.44 13.48 -12.47
C GLN A 254 -1.45 12.74 -11.59
N SER A 255 -1.87 11.53 -11.99
CA SER A 255 -2.65 10.65 -11.12
C SER A 255 -1.74 9.74 -10.30
N VAL A 256 -2.06 9.53 -9.03
CA VAL A 256 -1.38 8.61 -8.12
C VAL A 256 -2.39 7.65 -7.52
N LEU A 257 -1.96 6.40 -7.42
CA LEU A 257 -2.67 5.35 -6.74
C LEU A 257 -2.21 5.36 -5.28
N ILE A 258 -3.17 5.53 -4.38
CA ILE A 258 -2.96 5.74 -2.95
C ILE A 258 -3.62 4.62 -2.15
N LEU A 259 -2.96 4.24 -1.07
CA LEU A 259 -3.40 3.20 -0.15
C LEU A 259 -3.86 3.84 1.15
N ILE A 260 -5.07 3.50 1.58
CA ILE A 260 -5.75 4.18 2.67
C ILE A 260 -6.21 3.17 3.72
N ASN A 261 -5.89 3.45 4.99
CA ASN A 261 -6.40 2.70 6.12
C ASN A 261 -7.81 3.23 6.49
N PRO A 262 -8.86 2.38 6.56
CA PRO A 262 -10.22 2.79 6.94
C PRO A 262 -10.32 3.56 8.26
N MET A 263 -9.42 3.29 9.22
CA MET A 263 -9.32 4.03 10.48
C MET A 263 -9.04 5.54 10.27
N LYS A 264 -8.46 5.91 9.12
CA LYS A 264 -7.99 7.25 8.79
C LYS A 264 -9.02 8.09 8.02
N VAL A 265 -10.15 7.49 7.66
CA VAL A 265 -11.20 8.13 6.86
C VAL A 265 -12.01 9.09 7.72
N VAL A 266 -12.21 10.33 7.22
CA VAL A 266 -12.89 11.40 7.95
C VAL A 266 -14.25 11.76 7.38
N GLY A 267 -14.46 11.53 6.07
CA GLY A 267 -15.73 11.83 5.41
C GLY A 267 -15.85 11.11 4.08
N ILE A 268 -17.07 10.67 3.78
CA ILE A 268 -17.43 10.00 2.53
C ILE A 268 -18.57 10.78 1.90
N GLY A 269 -18.36 11.21 0.66
CA GLY A 269 -19.37 11.81 -0.20
C GLY A 269 -19.90 10.83 -1.24
N THR A 270 -20.50 11.34 -2.31
CA THR A 270 -21.05 10.53 -3.39
C THR A 270 -19.95 10.08 -4.35
N HIS A 271 -18.98 10.93 -4.66
CA HIS A 271 -17.93 10.67 -5.65
C HIS A 271 -16.51 10.77 -5.09
N LYS A 272 -16.37 11.35 -3.89
CA LYS A 272 -15.08 11.63 -3.28
C LYS A 272 -15.12 11.26 -1.80
N GLY A 273 -13.99 10.79 -1.29
CA GLY A 273 -13.77 10.63 0.13
C GLY A 273 -12.62 11.50 0.62
N ARG A 274 -12.51 11.58 1.95
CA ARG A 274 -11.42 12.26 2.65
C ARG A 274 -10.86 11.36 3.73
N CYS A 275 -9.54 11.40 3.87
CA CYS A 275 -8.82 10.87 5.01
C CYS A 275 -7.88 11.95 5.58
N TYR A 276 -7.27 11.68 6.74
CA TYR A 276 -6.18 12.51 7.24
C TYR A 276 -4.80 11.93 6.91
N GLU A 277 -4.75 10.74 6.31
CA GLU A 277 -3.52 10.03 5.99
C GLU A 277 -3.71 9.02 4.84
N TYR A 278 -2.76 8.96 3.91
CA TYR A 278 -2.64 7.89 2.91
C TYR A 278 -1.17 7.66 2.54
N LEU A 279 -0.91 6.55 1.84
CA LEU A 279 0.39 6.25 1.22
C LEU A 279 0.25 6.23 -0.31
N PRO A 280 0.88 7.13 -1.08
CA PRO A 280 1.03 6.98 -2.52
C PRO A 280 1.98 5.84 -2.84
N ILE A 281 1.54 4.89 -3.67
CA ILE A 281 2.32 3.69 -4.00
C ILE A 281 2.76 3.64 -5.46
N MET A 282 2.08 4.35 -6.36
CA MET A 282 2.53 4.50 -7.75
C MET A 282 1.89 5.69 -8.44
N THR A 283 2.59 6.23 -9.43
CA THR A 283 1.98 7.14 -10.41
C THR A 283 1.28 6.35 -11.51
N VAL A 284 0.25 6.93 -12.10
CA VAL A 284 -0.58 6.29 -13.13
C VAL A 284 -0.88 7.32 -14.22
N PRO A 285 -0.82 6.97 -15.52
CA PRO A 285 -1.26 7.88 -16.56
C PRO A 285 -2.75 8.20 -16.34
N ARG A 286 -3.14 9.46 -16.51
CA ARG A 286 -4.50 9.91 -16.16
C ARG A 286 -5.57 9.16 -16.95
N GLU A 287 -5.27 8.87 -18.19
CA GLU A 287 -6.13 8.17 -19.15
C GLU A 287 -6.32 6.69 -18.78
N GLU A 288 -5.38 6.11 -18.03
CA GLU A 288 -5.36 4.69 -17.67
C GLU A 288 -5.70 4.44 -16.20
N ALA A 289 -5.71 5.47 -15.35
CA ALA A 289 -5.83 5.36 -13.91
C ALA A 289 -7.09 4.59 -13.47
N THR A 290 -8.25 4.94 -14.02
CA THR A 290 -9.52 4.24 -13.75
C THR A 290 -9.48 2.78 -14.24
N LYS A 291 -8.85 2.54 -15.40
CA LYS A 291 -8.76 1.19 -15.98
C LYS A 291 -7.90 0.27 -15.11
N ILE A 292 -6.77 0.76 -14.59
CA ILE A 292 -5.87 0.01 -13.71
C ILE A 292 -6.57 -0.36 -12.40
N LEU A 293 -7.39 0.53 -11.83
CA LEU A 293 -8.14 0.23 -10.61
C LEU A 293 -9.12 -0.96 -10.80
N HIS A 294 -9.68 -1.11 -12.00
CA HIS A 294 -10.61 -2.19 -12.33
C HIS A 294 -9.94 -3.39 -13.00
N ASP A 295 -8.63 -3.35 -13.28
CA ASP A 295 -7.94 -4.43 -13.98
C ASP A 295 -7.87 -5.69 -13.11
N GLY A 296 -8.58 -6.75 -13.51
CA GLY A 296 -8.59 -8.06 -12.85
C GLY A 296 -7.19 -8.63 -12.59
N MET A 297 -6.20 -8.24 -13.41
CA MET A 297 -4.81 -8.69 -13.28
C MET A 297 -4.03 -7.97 -12.18
N PHE A 298 -4.49 -6.81 -11.71
CA PHE A 298 -3.82 -6.04 -10.66
C PHE A 298 -4.29 -6.49 -9.28
N ASP A 299 -3.61 -7.48 -8.71
CA ASP A 299 -3.96 -8.03 -7.39
C ASP A 299 -3.52 -7.08 -6.26
N THR A 300 -4.40 -6.15 -5.90
CA THR A 300 -4.17 -5.19 -4.82
C THR A 300 -4.07 -5.85 -3.45
N LEU A 301 -4.41 -7.15 -3.30
CA LEU A 301 -4.32 -7.87 -2.02
C LEU A 301 -2.89 -8.00 -1.51
N GLN A 302 -1.88 -7.73 -2.35
CA GLN A 302 -0.45 -7.89 -2.04
C GLN A 302 0.28 -6.55 -1.80
N LEU A 303 -0.42 -5.42 -1.87
CA LEU A 303 0.15 -4.08 -2.01
C LEU A 303 0.15 -3.28 -0.71
N ASP A 304 0.70 -3.79 0.40
CA ASP A 304 0.58 -3.07 1.68
C ASP A 304 1.40 -3.61 2.86
N GLU A 305 2.15 -4.70 2.74
CA GLU A 305 2.74 -5.38 3.92
C GLU A 305 3.54 -4.42 4.83
N GLU A 306 4.45 -3.63 4.27
CA GLU A 306 5.24 -2.64 5.04
C GLU A 306 4.36 -1.54 5.64
N TYR A 307 3.34 -1.07 4.91
CA TYR A 307 2.40 -0.09 5.45
C TYR A 307 1.60 -0.68 6.60
N ALA A 308 1.12 -1.91 6.46
CA ALA A 308 0.33 -2.58 7.48
C ALA A 308 1.14 -2.80 8.76
N ILE A 309 2.40 -3.21 8.65
CA ILE A 309 3.31 -3.32 9.81
C ILE A 309 3.38 -1.99 10.56
N ARG A 310 3.63 -0.88 9.87
CA ARG A 310 3.67 0.46 10.47
C ARG A 310 2.33 0.87 11.09
N GLU A 311 1.20 0.56 10.45
CA GLU A 311 -0.12 0.90 10.98
C GLU A 311 -0.44 0.14 12.27
N LEU A 312 0.05 -1.10 12.38
CA LEU A 312 -0.10 -1.93 13.58
C LEU A 312 0.79 -1.48 14.74
N GLU A 313 1.92 -0.80 14.47
CA GLU A 313 2.77 -0.24 15.51
C GLU A 313 2.01 0.79 16.37
N SER A 314 2.05 0.61 17.68
CA SER A 314 1.38 1.46 18.66
C SER A 314 -0.13 1.68 18.39
N LEU A 315 -0.80 0.69 17.76
CA LEU A 315 -2.18 0.80 17.31
C LEU A 315 -3.16 1.21 18.43
N ALA A 316 -3.00 0.65 19.63
CA ALA A 316 -3.87 0.97 20.76
C ALA A 316 -3.82 2.46 21.13
N GLU A 317 -2.64 3.07 21.10
CA GLU A 317 -2.47 4.50 21.39
C GLU A 317 -3.01 5.37 20.25
N LYS A 318 -2.73 5.01 18.98
CA LYS A 318 -3.28 5.70 17.81
C LYS A 318 -4.82 5.68 17.81
N ALA A 319 -5.43 4.55 18.15
CA ALA A 319 -6.88 4.42 18.24
C ALA A 319 -7.44 5.32 19.36
N LYS A 320 -6.84 5.25 20.55
CA LYS A 320 -7.24 6.07 21.71
C LYS A 320 -7.16 7.57 21.40
N GLU A 321 -6.09 8.02 20.75
CA GLU A 321 -5.93 9.40 20.31
C GLU A 321 -7.03 9.81 19.31
N GLY A 322 -7.31 8.95 18.33
CA GLY A 322 -8.40 9.12 17.36
C GLY A 322 -9.75 9.38 18.03
N PHE A 323 -10.16 8.50 18.94
CA PHE A 323 -11.40 8.65 19.72
C PHE A 323 -11.39 9.90 20.61
N ALA A 324 -10.26 10.22 21.26
CA ALA A 324 -10.16 11.38 22.13
C ALA A 324 -10.30 12.70 21.36
N THR A 325 -9.65 12.84 20.20
CA THR A 325 -9.75 14.05 19.38
C THR A 325 -11.14 14.20 18.75
N GLU A 326 -11.78 13.11 18.32
CA GLU A 326 -13.17 13.18 17.86
C GLU A 326 -14.13 13.58 18.98
N ALA A 327 -14.00 13.00 20.17
CA ALA A 327 -14.84 13.33 21.32
C ALA A 327 -14.76 14.82 21.73
N LYS A 328 -13.60 15.46 21.57
CA LYS A 328 -13.40 16.90 21.88
C LYS A 328 -14.24 17.83 21.00
N LYS A 329 -14.76 17.37 19.86
CA LYS A 329 -15.59 18.20 18.96
C LYS A 329 -17.03 18.34 19.43
N TYR A 330 -17.49 17.46 20.31
CA TYR A 330 -18.85 17.48 20.81
C TYR A 330 -18.89 18.25 22.13
N GLU A 331 -19.61 19.36 22.17
CA GLU A 331 -20.01 19.99 23.42
C GLU A 331 -21.13 19.17 24.07
N PHE A 332 -20.81 18.41 25.12
CA PHE A 332 -21.83 17.75 25.92
C PHE A 332 -22.53 18.78 26.79
N ASN A 333 -23.67 19.29 26.31
CA ASN A 333 -24.53 20.12 27.13
C ASN A 333 -25.29 19.22 28.12
N ILE A 334 -24.64 18.90 29.24
CA ILE A 334 -25.28 18.15 30.33
C ILE A 334 -26.29 19.11 30.97
N PRO A 335 -27.62 18.86 30.89
CA PRO A 335 -28.59 19.75 31.49
C PRO A 335 -28.33 19.83 32.98
N GLN A 336 -28.07 21.04 33.49
CA GLN A 336 -27.98 21.25 34.93
C GLN A 336 -29.39 21.23 35.51
N ILE A 337 -29.83 20.06 35.98
CA ILE A 337 -31.04 19.96 36.81
C ILE A 337 -30.68 20.28 38.25
N SER A 338 -31.31 21.31 38.81
CA SER A 338 -31.12 21.70 40.20
C SER A 338 -31.83 20.74 41.14
N HIS A 339 -31.34 20.65 42.38
CA HIS A 339 -31.99 19.86 43.44
C HIS A 339 -33.45 20.28 43.67
N ARG A 340 -33.76 21.57 43.43
CA ARG A 340 -35.13 22.11 43.53
C ARG A 340 -36.05 21.57 42.44
N GLU A 341 -35.56 21.48 41.20
CA GLU A 341 -36.33 20.93 40.08
C GLU A 341 -36.61 19.43 40.28
N ILE A 342 -35.62 18.68 40.77
CA ILE A 342 -35.80 17.27 41.16
C ILE A 342 -36.92 17.14 42.19
N ASN A 343 -36.87 17.95 43.26
CA ASN A 343 -37.88 17.92 44.32
C ASN A 343 -39.29 18.25 43.80
N ASN A 344 -39.43 19.23 42.91
CA ASN A 344 -40.73 19.58 42.31
C ASN A 344 -41.30 18.43 41.47
N ILE A 345 -40.46 17.75 40.68
CA ILE A 345 -40.85 16.58 39.90
C ILE A 345 -41.30 15.45 40.83
N VAL A 346 -40.52 15.16 41.88
CA VAL A 346 -40.84 14.12 42.87
C VAL A 346 -42.18 14.41 43.57
N LEU A 347 -42.46 15.67 43.93
CA LEU A 347 -43.74 16.07 44.52
C LEU A 347 -44.91 15.81 43.56
N SER A 348 -44.77 16.19 42.29
CA SER A 348 -45.80 15.95 41.27
C SER A 348 -46.07 14.45 41.07
N LEU A 349 -45.02 13.63 41.05
CA LEU A 349 -45.14 12.16 40.97
C LEU A 349 -45.80 11.57 42.23
N ASN A 350 -45.54 12.12 43.42
CA ASN A 350 -46.21 11.70 44.65
C ASN A 350 -47.71 12.08 44.66
N GLU A 351 -48.09 13.22 44.12
CA GLU A 351 -49.50 13.56 43.93
C GLU A 351 -50.19 12.58 42.98
N MET A 352 -49.53 12.24 41.88
CA MET A 352 -50.03 11.24 40.93
C MET A 352 -50.22 9.89 41.62
N LYS A 353 -49.23 9.42 42.40
CA LYS A 353 -49.32 8.21 43.22
C LYS A 353 -50.53 8.26 44.14
N SER A 354 -50.74 9.36 44.87
CA SER A 354 -51.88 9.54 45.78
C SER A 354 -53.22 9.45 45.05
N LYS A 355 -53.35 10.09 43.88
CA LYS A 355 -54.57 10.04 43.04
C LYS A 355 -54.85 8.61 42.56
N ILE A 356 -53.82 7.88 42.13
CA ILE A 356 -53.95 6.48 41.70
C ILE A 356 -54.36 5.60 42.89
N THR A 357 -53.70 5.72 44.04
CA THR A 357 -54.03 4.95 45.24
C THR A 357 -55.49 5.15 45.67
N LYS A 358 -55.99 6.39 45.65
CA LYS A 358 -57.39 6.71 45.95
C LYS A 358 -58.38 6.05 44.99
N ARG A 359 -58.06 6.02 43.68
CA ARG A 359 -58.88 5.34 42.67
C ARG A 359 -58.90 3.83 42.88
N VAL A 360 -57.74 3.22 43.17
CA VAL A 360 -57.66 1.79 43.45
C VAL A 360 -58.42 1.42 44.72
N SER A 361 -58.38 2.25 45.76
CA SER A 361 -59.12 2.00 47.00
C SER A 361 -60.62 2.22 46.91
N THR A 362 -61.13 2.87 45.85
CA THR A 362 -62.58 3.04 45.60
C THR A 362 -63.17 1.98 44.68
N ILE A 363 -62.32 1.08 44.12
CA ILE A 363 -62.72 -0.05 43.26
C ILE A 363 -62.77 -1.37 44.05
N LYS A 364 -62.20 -1.41 45.27
CA LYS A 364 -62.48 -2.44 46.29
C LYS A 364 -63.68 -2.03 47.11
#